data_AF-G0NJ07-F1
#
_entry.id   AF-G0NJ07-F1
#
_cell.length_a   1.000
_cell.length_b   1.000
_cell.length_c   1.000
_cell.angle_alpha   90.00
_cell.angle_beta   90.00
_cell.angle_gamma   90.00
#
_symmetry.space_group_name_H-M   'P 1'
#
loop_
_entity.id
_entity.type
_entity.pdbx_description
1 polymer ?
#
loop_
_entity_poly.entity_id
_entity_poly.type
_entity_poly.pdbx_seq_one_letter_code
_entity_poly.pdbx_strand_id
1 'polypeptide(L)'
;MVRAILLISLLVGAVSAGVVGPGAPCGGRENESFQLSKACEATCANPVQECLGDCVCNEGYVRNAQGNCVKSEDCSVVQCALNEVYTSCYQECEDKKCFPSDTDGLCGIPPECVPGCYCKRGFVRTPQGKCVKPANCPSNPCELIRCPAGTECVNGDCVPTNTGSDCSTLACLTPGGCAMVQPLVCTGPVNTPCPLVPMCVNANECWHTRCSLGYECVLQETACGSPPCTPHATCQLARI
;
A
#
# COMPACT_ATOMS: atom_id res chain seq x y z
N MET A 1 -63.78 48.83 -37.52
CA MET A 1 -63.54 47.50 -38.12
C MET A 1 -62.13 47.48 -38.67
N VAL A 2 -61.17 46.97 -37.90
CA VAL A 2 -59.80 46.72 -38.38
C VAL A 2 -59.48 45.29 -37.99
N ARG A 3 -59.16 44.48 -39.01
CA ARG A 3 -59.01 43.02 -38.92
C ARG A 3 -57.74 42.65 -38.13
N ALA A 4 -57.91 41.78 -37.16
CA ALA A 4 -56.83 41.10 -36.45
C ALA A 4 -56.10 40.13 -37.40
N ILE A 5 -54.78 40.25 -37.47
CA ILE A 5 -53.90 39.25 -38.09
C ILE A 5 -53.00 38.73 -36.98
N LEU A 6 -53.18 37.45 -36.64
CA LEU A 6 -52.39 36.70 -35.66
C LEU A 6 -50.92 36.65 -36.09
N LEU A 7 -50.02 37.06 -35.21
CA LEU A 7 -48.60 36.72 -35.24
C LEU A 7 -48.33 35.80 -34.03
N ILE A 8 -48.14 34.49 -34.26
CA ILE A 8 -47.67 33.55 -33.24
C ILE A 8 -46.47 32.76 -33.80
N SER A 9 -45.30 33.33 -33.52
CA SER A 9 -44.12 32.71 -32.90
C SER A 9 -43.70 31.29 -33.33
N LEU A 10 -42.76 31.21 -34.28
CA LEU A 10 -41.82 30.08 -34.39
C LEU A 10 -40.71 30.30 -33.35
N LEU A 11 -40.83 29.64 -32.19
CA LEU A 11 -39.74 29.50 -31.23
C LEU A 11 -38.70 28.53 -31.81
N VAL A 12 -37.67 29.06 -32.47
CA VAL A 12 -36.41 28.32 -32.65
C VAL A 12 -35.70 28.40 -31.30
N GLY A 13 -35.89 27.38 -30.47
CA GLY A 13 -35.08 27.19 -29.27
C GLY A 13 -33.63 26.98 -29.69
N ALA A 14 -32.79 27.99 -29.48
CA ALA A 14 -31.35 27.83 -29.55
C ALA A 14 -30.95 26.89 -28.40
N VAL A 15 -30.77 25.61 -28.70
CA VAL A 15 -30.04 24.72 -27.80
C VAL A 15 -28.59 25.16 -27.93
N SER A 16 -28.14 26.06 -27.06
CA SER A 16 -26.71 26.32 -26.92
C SER A 16 -26.08 25.04 -26.35
N ALA A 17 -25.65 24.16 -27.25
CA ALA A 17 -24.60 23.21 -26.93
C ALA A 17 -23.42 24.04 -26.45
N GLY A 18 -23.24 24.11 -25.12
CA GLY A 18 -22.13 24.81 -24.50
C GLY A 18 -20.84 24.17 -24.99
N VAL A 19 -20.19 24.83 -25.94
CA VAL A 19 -18.86 24.43 -26.38
C VAL A 19 -17.93 24.77 -25.22
N VAL A 20 -17.50 23.76 -24.46
CA VAL A 20 -16.57 23.92 -23.34
C VAL A 20 -15.21 24.30 -23.94
N GLY A 21 -14.92 25.60 -23.94
CA GLY A 21 -13.63 26.12 -24.40
C GLY A 21 -12.54 26.00 -23.33
N PRO A 22 -11.26 26.16 -23.70
CA PRO A 22 -10.16 26.29 -22.75
C PRO A 22 -10.46 27.41 -21.74
N GLY A 23 -10.30 27.12 -20.44
CA GLY A 23 -10.60 28.07 -19.36
C GLY A 23 -12.04 28.05 -18.85
N ALA A 24 -12.88 27.12 -19.30
CA ALA A 24 -14.21 26.93 -18.72
C ALA A 24 -14.11 26.39 -17.27
N PRO A 25 -15.01 26.83 -16.36
CA PRO A 25 -15.03 26.37 -14.98
C PRO A 25 -15.46 24.90 -14.89
N CYS A 26 -14.69 24.15 -14.12
CA CYS A 26 -14.87 22.72 -13.90
C CYS A 26 -15.81 22.44 -12.74
N GLY A 27 -17.11 22.28 -13.01
CA GLY A 27 -18.10 21.78 -12.03
C GLY A 27 -18.18 22.57 -10.71
N GLY A 28 -17.65 23.80 -10.65
CA GLY A 28 -17.64 24.64 -9.45
C GLY A 28 -16.50 24.38 -8.44
N ARG A 29 -15.45 23.64 -8.81
CA ARG A 29 -14.26 23.49 -7.95
C ARG A 29 -13.28 24.65 -8.16
N GLU A 30 -12.65 25.08 -7.06
CA GLU A 30 -11.69 26.19 -7.09
C GLU A 30 -10.31 25.71 -7.60
N ASN A 31 -9.57 26.61 -8.25
CA ASN A 31 -8.20 26.39 -8.73
C ASN A 31 -8.01 25.29 -9.80
N GLU A 32 -9.05 24.93 -10.54
CA GLU A 32 -8.95 24.10 -11.74
C GLU A 32 -9.73 24.69 -12.92
N SER A 33 -9.25 24.45 -14.14
CA SER A 33 -9.88 24.87 -15.38
C SER A 33 -9.85 23.74 -16.40
N PHE A 34 -10.85 23.70 -17.28
CA PHE A 34 -10.85 22.72 -18.37
C PHE A 34 -9.76 23.07 -19.38
N GLN A 35 -8.84 22.13 -19.60
CA GLN A 35 -7.76 22.29 -20.57
C GLN A 35 -7.69 21.06 -21.48
N LEU A 36 -7.66 21.30 -22.79
CA LEU A 36 -7.28 20.30 -23.78
C LEU A 36 -5.74 20.21 -23.80
N SER A 37 -5.17 19.54 -22.80
CA SER A 37 -3.73 19.30 -22.73
C SER A 37 -3.39 17.88 -23.18
N LYS A 38 -2.16 17.72 -23.70
CA LYS A 38 -1.53 16.42 -23.99
C LYS A 38 -0.68 15.92 -22.80
N ALA A 39 -0.76 16.60 -21.64
CA ALA A 39 0.01 16.36 -20.42
C ALA A 39 -0.87 16.65 -19.17
N CYS A 40 -0.79 15.85 -18.11
CA CYS A 40 -1.63 16.06 -16.91
C CYS A 40 -1.05 17.09 -15.95
N GLU A 41 -1.90 17.49 -15.00
CA GLU A 41 -1.54 18.25 -13.80
C GLU A 41 -0.62 17.47 -12.86
N ALA A 42 0.27 18.20 -12.17
CA ALA A 42 1.01 17.65 -11.05
C ALA A 42 0.06 17.31 -9.88
N THR A 43 0.35 16.24 -9.16
CA THR A 43 -0.36 15.84 -7.95
C THR A 43 0.59 15.85 -6.75
N CYS A 44 0.06 15.85 -5.52
CA CYS A 44 0.87 15.69 -4.31
C CYS A 44 1.66 14.36 -4.29
N ALA A 45 1.27 13.36 -5.10
CA ALA A 45 1.90 12.04 -5.16
C ALA A 45 2.85 11.86 -6.36
N ASN A 46 2.66 12.61 -7.46
CA ASN A 46 3.44 12.46 -8.69
C ASN A 46 3.41 13.77 -9.52
N PRO A 47 4.56 14.35 -9.89
CA PRO A 47 4.60 15.56 -10.70
C PRO A 47 4.32 15.40 -12.21
N VAL A 48 4.35 14.21 -12.85
CA VAL A 48 3.93 14.06 -14.28
C VAL A 48 3.63 12.60 -14.69
N GLN A 49 2.45 12.31 -15.29
CA GLN A 49 2.22 11.27 -16.33
C GLN A 49 0.91 11.57 -17.11
N GLU A 50 0.63 10.92 -18.26
CA GLU A 50 -0.33 11.25 -19.36
C GLU A 50 -1.85 11.04 -19.11
N CYS A 51 -2.69 11.94 -19.67
CA CYS A 51 -4.17 11.94 -19.64
C CYS A 51 -4.68 12.82 -20.79
N LEU A 52 -5.79 12.42 -21.41
CA LEU A 52 -6.41 13.12 -22.53
C LEU A 52 -7.70 13.81 -22.05
N GLY A 53 -7.63 15.14 -21.84
CA GLY A 53 -8.78 16.05 -21.71
C GLY A 53 -9.64 15.91 -20.46
N ASP A 54 -9.25 16.57 -19.36
CA ASP A 54 -10.00 16.66 -18.11
C ASP A 54 -9.80 18.02 -17.42
N CYS A 55 -10.39 18.21 -16.23
CA CYS A 55 -10.16 19.37 -15.38
C CYS A 55 -8.75 19.36 -14.77
N VAL A 56 -7.99 20.42 -14.99
CA VAL A 56 -6.56 20.52 -14.63
C VAL A 56 -6.36 21.67 -13.64
N CYS A 57 -5.56 21.47 -12.60
CA CYS A 57 -5.15 22.46 -11.62
C CYS A 57 -4.47 23.62 -12.34
N ASN A 58 -4.82 24.83 -11.91
CA ASN A 58 -4.22 26.04 -12.41
C ASN A 58 -2.72 26.08 -12.05
N GLU A 59 -1.95 26.88 -12.78
CA GLU A 59 -0.52 27.05 -12.56
C GLU A 59 -0.22 27.40 -11.09
N GLY A 60 0.71 26.67 -10.47
CA GLY A 60 1.08 26.80 -9.05
C GLY A 60 0.30 25.92 -8.07
N TYR A 61 -0.65 25.11 -8.55
CA TYR A 61 -1.45 24.18 -7.73
C TYR A 61 -1.23 22.73 -8.18
N VAL A 62 -1.36 21.79 -7.23
CA VAL A 62 -1.24 20.34 -7.43
C VAL A 62 -2.42 19.60 -6.78
N ARG A 63 -2.86 18.49 -7.37
CA ARG A 63 -4.00 17.73 -6.84
C ARG A 63 -3.61 16.87 -5.64
N ASN A 64 -4.28 17.03 -4.49
CA ASN A 64 -4.05 16.20 -3.30
C ASN A 64 -4.81 14.85 -3.36
N ALA A 65 -4.61 13.98 -2.37
CA ALA A 65 -5.24 12.66 -2.29
C ALA A 65 -6.78 12.71 -2.16
N GLN A 66 -7.35 13.85 -1.76
CA GLN A 66 -8.79 14.10 -1.70
C GLN A 66 -9.35 14.65 -3.02
N GLY A 67 -8.51 14.82 -4.05
CA GLY A 67 -8.91 15.31 -5.37
C GLY A 67 -8.98 16.82 -5.49
N ASN A 68 -8.43 17.60 -4.55
CA ASN A 68 -8.47 19.07 -4.55
C ASN A 68 -7.14 19.67 -5.04
N CYS A 69 -7.20 20.75 -5.83
CA CYS A 69 -6.02 21.53 -6.22
C CYS A 69 -5.56 22.43 -5.06
N VAL A 70 -4.45 22.06 -4.44
CA VAL A 70 -3.83 22.77 -3.31
C VAL A 70 -2.47 23.30 -3.73
N LYS A 71 -1.90 24.26 -3.00
CA LYS A 71 -0.51 24.62 -3.26
C LYS A 71 0.40 23.45 -2.88
N SER A 72 1.54 23.32 -3.53
CA SER A 72 2.51 22.26 -3.22
C SER A 72 2.99 22.29 -1.76
N GLU A 73 3.00 23.47 -1.12
CA GLU A 73 3.31 23.67 0.29
C GLU A 73 2.23 23.14 1.25
N ASP A 74 0.99 23.02 0.77
CA ASP A 74 -0.18 22.55 1.52
C ASP A 74 -0.47 21.05 1.29
N CYS A 75 0.32 20.38 0.44
CA CYS A 75 0.33 18.92 0.42
C CYS A 75 0.67 18.44 1.84
N SER A 76 -0.03 17.42 2.34
CA SER A 76 0.29 16.79 3.62
C SER A 76 1.73 16.29 3.57
N VAL A 77 2.66 17.14 4.02
CA VAL A 77 4.09 16.93 3.84
C VAL A 77 4.41 15.62 4.53
N VAL A 78 4.92 14.65 3.78
CA VAL A 78 5.58 13.50 4.39
C VAL A 78 6.74 14.09 5.19
N GLN A 79 6.54 14.21 6.51
CA GLN A 79 7.55 14.75 7.41
C GLN A 79 8.62 13.68 7.57
N CYS A 80 9.69 13.81 6.79
CA CYS A 80 10.84 12.92 6.90
C CYS A 80 11.52 13.06 8.27
N ALA A 81 12.06 11.95 8.77
CA ALA A 81 12.70 11.92 10.07
C ALA A 81 14.07 12.63 10.06
N LEU A 82 14.72 12.67 11.21
CA LEU A 82 16.06 13.23 11.33
C LEU A 82 17.02 12.51 10.37
N ASN A 83 17.79 13.31 9.63
CA ASN A 83 18.76 12.85 8.63
C ASN A 83 18.15 12.20 7.38
N GLU A 84 16.88 12.48 7.11
CA GLU A 84 16.23 12.07 5.87
C GLU A 84 15.93 13.26 4.94
N VAL A 85 15.70 12.99 3.66
CA VAL A 85 15.30 13.95 2.63
C VAL A 85 14.12 13.41 1.84
N TYR A 86 13.11 14.24 1.65
CA TYR A 86 11.93 13.89 0.88
C TYR A 86 12.27 13.72 -0.61
N THR A 87 11.64 12.73 -1.23
CA THR A 87 11.65 12.50 -2.68
C THR A 87 10.24 12.15 -3.15
N SER A 88 9.92 12.49 -4.40
CA SER A 88 8.69 12.05 -5.05
C SER A 88 8.76 10.61 -5.57
N CYS A 89 9.95 10.02 -5.62
CA CYS A 89 10.17 8.64 -6.04
C CYS A 89 11.20 8.01 -5.09
N TYR A 90 10.72 7.27 -4.10
CA TYR A 90 11.49 6.59 -3.08
C TYR A 90 11.51 5.10 -3.33
N GLN A 91 12.69 4.50 -3.22
CA GLN A 91 12.90 3.07 -3.22
C GLN A 91 13.83 2.69 -2.09
N GLU A 92 13.36 1.84 -1.18
CA GLU A 92 14.14 1.45 0.00
C GLU A 92 15.48 0.79 -0.34
N CYS A 93 15.56 0.09 -1.47
CA CYS A 93 16.79 -0.57 -1.92
C CYS A 93 17.92 0.42 -2.30
N GLU A 94 17.60 1.70 -2.57
CA GLU A 94 18.60 2.71 -2.93
C GLU A 94 19.29 3.30 -1.70
N ASP A 95 18.71 3.12 -0.50
CA ASP A 95 19.36 3.54 0.74
C ASP A 95 20.56 2.66 1.06
N LYS A 96 21.67 3.30 1.43
CA LYS A 96 22.79 2.59 2.02
C LYS A 96 22.36 2.04 3.39
N LYS A 97 22.54 0.75 3.63
CA LYS A 97 22.17 0.10 4.90
C LYS A 97 23.37 -0.06 5.83
N CYS A 98 23.12 -0.11 7.15
CA CYS A 98 24.13 -0.46 8.14
C CYS A 98 24.70 -1.87 7.92
N PHE A 99 23.84 -2.79 7.47
CA PHE A 99 24.18 -4.19 7.19
C PHE A 99 23.76 -4.47 5.75
N PRO A 100 24.67 -4.27 4.78
CA PRO A 100 24.32 -4.48 3.39
C PRO A 100 24.13 -5.96 3.07
N SER A 101 23.09 -6.28 2.31
CA SER A 101 22.82 -7.61 1.77
C SER A 101 23.39 -7.75 0.36
N ASP A 102 23.54 -8.99 -0.15
CA ASP A 102 24.03 -9.25 -1.52
C ASP A 102 23.16 -8.61 -2.62
N THR A 103 21.92 -8.25 -2.28
CA THR A 103 20.95 -7.59 -3.16
C THR A 103 20.99 -6.06 -3.08
N ASP A 104 21.73 -5.48 -2.13
CA ASP A 104 21.82 -4.02 -1.97
C ASP A 104 22.57 -3.43 -3.17
N GLY A 105 21.87 -2.66 -4.00
CA GLY A 105 22.37 -2.09 -5.25
C GLY A 105 21.73 -2.67 -6.52
N LEU A 106 20.97 -3.76 -6.41
CA LEU A 106 20.12 -4.27 -7.50
C LEU A 106 18.72 -3.67 -7.38
N CYS A 107 18.61 -2.35 -7.51
CA CYS A 107 17.31 -1.70 -7.60
C CYS A 107 16.74 -1.85 -9.01
N GLY A 108 15.52 -2.40 -9.09
CA GLY A 108 14.73 -2.27 -10.31
C GLY A 108 14.30 -0.82 -10.53
N ILE A 109 13.85 -0.52 -11.75
CA ILE A 109 13.06 0.69 -11.99
C ILE A 109 11.63 0.35 -11.53
N PRO A 110 11.07 1.06 -10.56
CA PRO A 110 9.75 0.75 -10.05
C PRO A 110 8.74 1.14 -11.14
N PRO A 111 7.70 0.32 -11.38
CA PRO A 111 6.70 0.62 -12.40
C PRO A 111 5.95 1.93 -12.08
N GLU A 112 5.89 2.29 -10.79
CA GLU A 112 5.27 3.52 -10.29
C GLU A 112 6.16 4.16 -9.21
N CYS A 113 6.28 5.48 -9.23
CA CYS A 113 7.01 6.22 -8.21
C CYS A 113 6.14 6.41 -6.97
N VAL A 114 6.66 5.98 -5.82
CA VAL A 114 6.03 6.18 -4.51
C VAL A 114 6.80 7.27 -3.77
N PRO A 115 6.17 8.36 -3.31
CA PRO A 115 6.83 9.36 -2.48
C PRO A 115 7.36 8.78 -1.16
N GLY A 116 8.51 9.27 -0.69
CA GLY A 116 9.11 8.80 0.55
C GLY A 116 10.34 9.60 0.95
N CYS A 117 11.16 9.02 1.84
CA CYS A 117 12.25 9.73 2.51
C CYS A 117 13.54 8.93 2.44
N TYR A 118 14.55 9.44 1.73
CA TYR A 118 15.89 8.83 1.65
C TYR A 118 16.78 9.25 2.82
N CYS A 119 17.75 8.42 3.18
CA CYS A 119 18.84 8.88 4.04
C CYS A 119 19.67 9.97 3.34
N LYS A 120 19.96 11.06 4.05
CA LYS A 120 20.86 12.11 3.55
C LYS A 120 22.22 11.52 3.19
N ARG A 121 22.91 12.16 2.24
CA ARG A 121 24.27 11.76 1.84
C ARG A 121 25.20 11.63 3.06
N GLY A 122 25.84 10.46 3.19
CA GLY A 122 26.73 10.15 4.31
C GLY A 122 26.05 9.50 5.51
N PHE A 123 24.73 9.29 5.46
CA PHE A 123 23.97 8.50 6.42
C PHE A 123 23.62 7.13 5.84
N VAL A 124 23.36 6.18 6.73
CA VAL A 124 22.95 4.81 6.41
C VAL A 124 21.72 4.43 7.22
N ARG A 125 20.84 3.61 6.65
CA ARG A 125 19.59 3.16 7.28
C ARG A 125 19.86 1.96 8.20
N THR A 126 19.35 2.04 9.42
CA THR A 126 19.32 0.95 10.40
C THR A 126 18.16 -0.01 10.10
N PRO A 127 18.18 -1.25 10.62
CA PRO A 127 17.04 -2.17 10.49
C PRO A 127 15.72 -1.64 11.08
N GLN A 128 15.76 -0.67 11.99
CA GLN A 128 14.56 0.00 12.54
C GLN A 128 14.09 1.18 11.68
N GLY A 129 14.68 1.36 10.49
CA GLY A 129 14.32 2.41 9.54
C GLY A 129 14.91 3.79 9.85
N LYS A 130 15.82 3.94 10.81
CA LYS A 130 16.43 5.25 11.13
C LYS A 130 17.71 5.52 10.34
N CYS A 131 17.92 6.74 9.86
CA CYS A 131 19.15 7.17 9.20
C CYS A 131 20.18 7.71 10.21
N VAL A 132 21.33 7.02 10.31
CA VAL A 132 22.41 7.31 11.25
C VAL A 132 23.75 7.44 10.53
N LYS A 133 24.77 8.01 11.19
CA LYS A 133 26.14 7.95 10.67
C LYS A 133 26.63 6.50 10.69
N PRO A 134 27.49 6.07 9.75
CA PRO A 134 28.03 4.70 9.75
C PRO A 134 28.67 4.28 11.08
N ALA A 135 29.36 5.20 11.76
CA ALA A 135 29.97 4.96 13.07
C ALA A 135 28.95 4.70 14.21
N ASN A 136 27.67 4.98 13.97
CA ASN A 136 26.57 4.80 14.91
C ASN A 136 25.66 3.62 14.51
N CYS A 137 26.09 2.78 13.56
CA CYS A 137 25.41 1.52 13.32
C CYS A 137 25.52 0.61 14.55
N PRO A 138 24.47 -0.16 14.87
CA PRO A 138 24.57 -1.16 15.92
C PRO A 138 25.62 -2.22 15.56
N SER A 139 26.09 -2.97 16.55
CA SER A 139 27.14 -3.98 16.37
C SER A 139 26.63 -5.21 15.62
N ASN A 140 25.33 -5.49 15.71
CA ASN A 140 24.67 -6.53 14.95
C ASN A 140 23.25 -6.10 14.52
N PRO A 141 22.67 -6.71 13.46
CA PRO A 141 21.37 -6.32 12.93
C PRO A 141 20.21 -6.44 13.92
N CYS A 142 20.33 -7.31 14.93
CA CYS A 142 19.26 -7.66 15.86
C CYS A 142 19.32 -6.89 17.19
N GLU A 143 20.33 -6.06 17.40
CA GLU A 143 20.58 -5.37 18.69
C GLU A 143 19.42 -4.45 19.09
N LEU A 144 18.78 -3.81 18.11
CA LEU A 144 17.74 -2.81 18.31
C LEU A 144 16.36 -3.27 17.81
N ILE A 145 16.23 -4.51 17.33
CA ILE A 145 14.97 -5.08 16.83
C ILE A 145 14.25 -5.79 17.96
N ARG A 146 13.01 -5.40 18.21
CA ARG A 146 12.09 -6.16 19.07
C ARG A 146 11.08 -6.86 18.17
N CYS A 147 11.29 -8.15 17.97
CA CYS A 147 10.38 -8.96 17.18
C CYS A 147 9.10 -9.27 17.97
N PRO A 148 7.93 -9.33 17.30
CA PRO A 148 6.69 -9.79 17.91
C PRO A 148 6.83 -11.25 18.37
N ALA A 149 5.99 -11.66 19.32
CA ALA A 149 6.05 -13.01 19.86
C ALA A 149 5.79 -14.06 18.76
N GLY A 150 6.57 -15.16 18.78
CA GLY A 150 6.59 -16.17 17.72
C GLY A 150 7.50 -15.87 16.54
N THR A 151 8.27 -14.79 16.61
CA THR A 151 9.31 -14.48 15.63
C THR A 151 10.63 -14.21 16.33
N GLU A 152 11.73 -14.54 15.67
CA GLU A 152 13.09 -14.26 16.10
C GLU A 152 13.76 -13.36 15.08
N CYS A 153 14.69 -12.54 15.54
CA CYS A 153 15.48 -11.73 14.63
C CYS A 153 16.58 -12.58 14.01
N VAL A 154 16.59 -12.68 12.68
CA VAL A 154 17.65 -13.30 11.90
C VAL A 154 18.10 -12.29 10.85
N ASN A 155 19.39 -11.93 10.86
CA ASN A 155 19.99 -10.98 9.93
C ASN A 155 19.30 -9.60 9.82
N GLY A 156 18.54 -9.19 10.85
CA GLY A 156 17.85 -7.89 10.86
C GLY A 156 16.39 -7.98 10.44
N ASP A 157 15.88 -9.17 10.15
CA ASP A 157 14.49 -9.42 9.83
C ASP A 157 13.84 -10.28 10.92
N CYS A 158 12.59 -9.98 11.26
CA CYS A 158 11.81 -10.84 12.14
C CYS A 158 11.24 -12.01 11.33
N VAL A 159 11.78 -13.19 11.57
CA VAL A 159 11.35 -14.43 10.93
C VAL A 159 10.59 -15.30 11.94
N PRO A 160 9.56 -16.07 11.55
CA PRO A 160 8.86 -16.96 12.46
C PRO A 160 9.82 -17.96 13.15
N THR A 161 9.75 -18.04 14.48
CA THR A 161 10.39 -19.12 15.24
C THR A 161 9.56 -20.38 15.02
N ASN A 162 9.82 -21.10 13.93
CA ASN A 162 9.25 -22.43 13.72
C ASN A 162 9.95 -23.47 14.63
N THR A 163 9.97 -23.22 15.94
CA THR A 163 10.51 -24.16 16.94
C THR A 163 9.45 -24.76 17.84
N GLY A 164 8.21 -24.23 17.81
CA GLY A 164 7.05 -24.90 18.38
C GLY A 164 6.47 -25.91 17.39
N SER A 165 6.34 -27.17 17.79
CA SER A 165 5.49 -28.14 17.08
C SER A 165 3.99 -27.88 17.29
N ASP A 166 3.67 -27.01 18.26
CA ASP A 166 2.32 -26.69 18.70
C ASP A 166 2.23 -25.27 19.28
N CYS A 167 1.04 -24.90 19.76
CA CYS A 167 0.77 -23.61 20.40
C CYS A 167 1.24 -23.51 21.86
N SER A 168 1.96 -24.50 22.40
CA SER A 168 2.27 -24.56 23.84
C SER A 168 3.27 -23.48 24.26
N THR A 169 4.16 -23.06 23.37
CA THR A 169 5.22 -22.06 23.64
C THR A 169 5.00 -20.74 22.93
N LEU A 170 4.00 -20.66 22.04
CA LEU A 170 3.74 -19.48 21.22
C LEU A 170 2.77 -18.52 21.94
N ALA A 171 3.31 -17.46 22.54
CA ALA A 171 2.50 -16.38 23.10
C ALA A 171 2.02 -15.43 21.98
N CYS A 172 0.71 -15.20 21.88
CA CYS A 172 0.15 -14.30 20.88
C CYS A 172 -0.58 -13.12 21.54
N LEU A 173 -0.39 -11.93 20.99
CA LEU A 173 -1.11 -10.72 21.39
C LEU A 173 -2.37 -10.47 20.55
N THR A 174 -2.59 -11.27 19.50
CA THR A 174 -3.76 -11.19 18.64
C THR A 174 -5.00 -11.74 19.36
N PRO A 175 -6.21 -11.23 19.08
CA PRO A 175 -7.43 -11.68 19.73
C PRO A 175 -7.74 -13.17 19.53
N GLY A 176 -7.36 -13.73 18.38
CA GLY A 176 -7.53 -15.15 18.06
C GLY A 176 -6.46 -16.06 18.67
N GLY A 177 -5.46 -15.50 19.36
CA GLY A 177 -4.40 -16.27 20.00
C GLY A 177 -3.54 -17.06 19.03
N CYS A 178 -2.97 -18.16 19.51
CA CYS A 178 -2.25 -19.12 18.67
C CYS A 178 -3.22 -20.14 18.08
N ALA A 179 -3.04 -20.44 16.80
CA ALA A 179 -3.70 -21.56 16.13
C ALA A 179 -2.73 -22.32 15.23
N MET A 180 -3.00 -23.60 15.01
CA MET A 180 -2.29 -24.41 14.01
C MET A 180 -2.83 -24.06 12.63
N VAL A 181 -1.97 -23.52 11.79
CA VAL A 181 -2.31 -23.03 10.44
C VAL A 181 -1.53 -23.84 9.42
N GLN A 182 -2.16 -24.15 8.30
CA GLN A 182 -1.55 -24.76 7.14
C GLN A 182 -1.02 -23.67 6.20
N PRO A 183 0.32 -23.51 6.05
CA PRO A 183 0.89 -22.53 5.14
C PRO A 183 0.57 -22.84 3.68
N LEU A 184 0.58 -21.81 2.84
CA LEU A 184 0.43 -21.98 1.40
C LEU A 184 1.72 -22.52 0.75
N VAL A 185 2.88 -22.14 1.30
CA VAL A 185 4.21 -22.52 0.79
C VAL A 185 5.05 -23.06 1.94
N CYS A 186 5.67 -24.22 1.73
CA CYS A 186 6.56 -24.87 2.69
C CYS A 186 7.62 -25.71 1.95
N THR A 187 8.72 -26.01 2.63
CA THR A 187 9.78 -26.89 2.13
C THR A 187 9.38 -28.35 2.33
N GLY A 188 8.51 -28.86 1.45
CA GLY A 188 7.99 -30.22 1.50
C GLY A 188 7.86 -30.88 0.12
N PRO A 189 7.45 -32.15 0.07
CA PRO A 189 7.19 -32.86 -1.18
C PRO A 189 6.13 -32.13 -2.02
N VAL A 190 6.41 -31.96 -3.32
CA VAL A 190 5.48 -31.36 -4.28
C VAL A 190 4.17 -32.17 -4.29
N ASN A 191 3.02 -31.49 -4.24
CA ASN A 191 1.66 -32.06 -4.15
C ASN A 191 1.27 -32.68 -2.79
N THR A 192 1.99 -32.36 -1.72
CA THR A 192 1.52 -32.69 -0.35
C THR A 192 1.06 -31.43 0.38
N PRO A 193 -0.03 -31.49 1.17
CA PRO A 193 -0.41 -30.38 2.03
C PRO A 193 0.71 -30.04 3.01
N CYS A 194 1.00 -28.75 3.17
CA CYS A 194 2.01 -28.30 4.11
C CYS A 194 1.74 -28.79 5.54
N PRO A 195 2.78 -29.09 6.33
CA PRO A 195 2.61 -29.40 7.74
C PRO A 195 1.99 -28.19 8.46
N LEU A 196 1.12 -28.46 9.42
CA LEU A 196 0.56 -27.41 10.27
C LEU A 196 1.67 -26.80 11.13
N VAL A 197 1.68 -25.48 11.23
CA VAL A 197 2.62 -24.72 12.06
C VAL A 197 1.85 -23.79 13.01
N PRO A 198 2.35 -23.52 14.21
CA PRO A 198 1.71 -22.60 15.13
C PRO A 198 1.89 -21.16 14.65
N MET A 199 0.79 -20.40 14.54
CA MET A 199 0.79 -19.00 14.12
C MET A 199 -0.15 -18.16 14.99
N CYS A 200 0.19 -16.88 15.15
CA CYS A 200 -0.72 -15.91 15.77
C CYS A 200 -1.79 -15.47 14.78
N VAL A 201 -3.06 -15.72 15.12
CA VAL A 201 -4.20 -15.41 14.26
C VAL A 201 -5.07 -14.33 14.90
N ASN A 202 -5.65 -13.45 14.07
CA ASN A 202 -6.60 -12.43 14.55
C ASN A 202 -7.95 -13.05 14.93
N ALA A 203 -8.35 -14.12 14.25
CA ALA A 203 -9.54 -14.91 14.54
C ALA A 203 -9.28 -16.38 14.18
N ASN A 204 -9.84 -17.30 14.98
CA ASN A 204 -9.84 -18.72 14.66
C ASN A 204 -11.24 -19.13 14.17
N GLU A 205 -11.44 -19.07 12.86
CA GLU A 205 -12.72 -19.41 12.22
C GLU A 205 -13.14 -20.88 12.49
N CYS A 206 -12.18 -21.78 12.74
CA CYS A 206 -12.48 -23.18 13.04
C CYS A 206 -13.24 -23.38 14.36
N TRP A 207 -13.28 -22.40 15.26
CA TRP A 207 -14.15 -22.45 16.44
C TRP A 207 -15.65 -22.37 16.10
N HIS A 208 -16.00 -21.84 14.94
CA HIS A 208 -17.39 -21.67 14.52
C HIS A 208 -17.75 -22.48 13.27
N THR A 209 -16.77 -23.12 12.63
CA THR A 209 -16.99 -23.99 11.48
C THR A 209 -17.34 -25.41 11.89
N ARG A 210 -18.44 -25.95 11.35
CA ARG A 210 -18.84 -27.35 11.52
C ARG A 210 -18.62 -28.11 10.23
N CYS A 211 -17.70 -29.07 10.25
CA CYS A 211 -17.43 -29.93 9.11
C CYS A 211 -18.34 -31.18 9.12
N SER A 212 -18.56 -31.75 7.94
CA SER A 212 -19.28 -33.02 7.78
C SER A 212 -18.53 -34.20 8.42
N LEU A 213 -19.23 -35.32 8.63
CA LEU A 213 -18.62 -36.53 9.19
C LEU A 213 -17.42 -36.98 8.35
N GLY A 214 -16.27 -37.23 8.99
CA GLY A 214 -15.02 -37.60 8.32
C GLY A 214 -14.16 -36.42 7.87
N TYR A 215 -14.58 -35.17 8.13
CA TYR A 215 -13.82 -33.97 7.85
C TYR A 215 -13.45 -33.23 9.13
N GLU A 216 -12.26 -32.65 9.16
CA GLU A 216 -11.77 -31.77 10.22
C GLU A 216 -11.61 -30.33 9.69
N CYS A 217 -11.78 -29.36 10.58
CA CYS A 217 -11.54 -27.97 10.21
C CYS A 217 -10.04 -27.66 10.33
N VAL A 218 -9.47 -27.15 9.25
CA VAL A 218 -8.08 -26.70 9.16
C VAL A 218 -8.08 -25.22 8.80
N LEU A 219 -7.34 -24.41 9.55
CA LEU A 219 -7.04 -23.04 9.16
C LEU A 219 -5.97 -23.07 8.07
N GLN A 220 -6.27 -22.54 6.89
CA GLN A 220 -5.37 -22.56 5.74
C GLN A 220 -5.06 -21.16 5.27
N GLU A 221 -3.77 -20.86 5.04
CA GLU A 221 -3.37 -19.60 4.43
C GLU A 221 -3.85 -19.50 2.98
N THR A 222 -4.31 -18.31 2.60
CA THR A 222 -4.67 -17.98 1.23
C THR A 222 -3.70 -16.96 0.66
N ALA A 223 -3.54 -16.96 -0.67
CA ALA A 223 -2.80 -15.91 -1.35
C ALA A 223 -3.54 -14.58 -1.17
N CYS A 224 -2.83 -13.56 -0.69
CA CYS A 224 -3.37 -12.23 -0.48
C CYS A 224 -2.42 -11.16 -1.04
N GLY A 225 -2.96 -9.98 -1.37
CA GLY A 225 -2.18 -8.89 -1.96
C GLY A 225 -1.21 -8.19 -1.01
N SER A 226 -1.37 -8.37 0.31
CA SER A 226 -0.47 -7.79 1.34
C SER A 226 -0.35 -8.72 2.56
N PRO A 227 0.83 -9.31 2.83
CA PRO A 227 1.05 -10.14 4.01
C PRO A 227 1.12 -9.30 5.31
N PRO A 228 0.84 -9.90 6.50
CA PRO A 228 0.51 -11.30 6.72
C PRO A 228 -0.93 -11.64 6.28
N CYS A 229 -1.08 -12.74 5.54
CA CYS A 229 -2.39 -13.18 5.07
C CYS A 229 -3.21 -13.78 6.20
N THR A 230 -4.52 -13.50 6.24
CA THR A 230 -5.41 -14.08 7.23
C THR A 230 -5.79 -15.50 6.78
N PRO A 231 -5.56 -16.54 7.60
CA PRO A 231 -5.96 -17.89 7.25
C PRO A 231 -7.47 -18.09 7.41
N HIS A 232 -8.05 -18.95 6.58
CA HIS A 232 -9.48 -19.24 6.56
C HIS A 232 -9.77 -20.69 6.94
N ALA A 233 -10.93 -20.91 7.57
CA ALA A 233 -11.40 -22.25 7.92
C ALA A 233 -11.78 -23.06 6.67
N THR A 234 -11.15 -24.22 6.51
CA THR A 234 -11.42 -25.16 5.42
C THR A 234 -11.68 -26.55 5.99
N CYS A 235 -12.73 -27.22 5.54
CA CYS A 235 -13.00 -28.61 5.93
C CYS A 235 -12.17 -29.56 5.05
N GLN A 236 -11.19 -30.24 5.65
CA GLN A 236 -10.34 -31.22 4.99
C GLN A 236 -10.65 -32.63 5.51
N LEU A 237 -10.35 -33.66 4.71
CA LEU A 237 -10.57 -35.04 5.12
C LEU A 237 -9.68 -35.35 6.34
N ALA A 238 -10.28 -35.80 7.44
CA ALA A 238 -9.53 -36.13 8.64
C ALA A 238 -8.53 -37.26 8.34
N ARG A 239 -7.25 -37.03 8.64
CA ARG A 239 -6.23 -38.08 8.51
C ARG A 239 -6.41 -39.07 9.66
N ILE A 240 -6.84 -40.29 9.34
CA ILE A 240 -7.00 -41.43 10.27
C ILE A 240 -5.66 -42.17 10.40
#